data_AF-A0A921ZYG4-F1
#
_entry.id   AF-A0A921ZYG4-F1
#
_cell.length_a   1.000
_cell.length_b   1.000
_cell.length_c   1.000
_cell.angle_alpha   90.00
_cell.angle_beta   90.00
_cell.angle_gamma   90.00
#
_symmetry.space_group_name_H-M   'P 1'
#
loop_
_entity.id
_entity.type
_entity.pdbx_description
1 polymer ?
#
loop_
_entity_poly.entity_id
_entity_poly.type
_entity_poly.pdbx_seq_one_letter_code
_entity_poly.pdbx_strand_id
1 'polypeptide(L)'
;MSTPWTVASIIAGYLTIIKIIVPWYMRGREPFELKTVIKWYNIIQIVANSVVTWGIMTSGWTTTYTFGCQLPDYSMNPEALRMLRFLWWTVIIKMLEMFETVFFLLRKKKHQASFLH
;
A
#
# COMPACT_ATOMS: atom_id res chain seq x y z
N MET A 1 -13.77 9.43 -2.27
CA MET A 1 -13.73 8.60 -3.49
C MET A 1 -15.13 8.59 -4.10
N SER A 2 -15.34 9.36 -5.15
CA SER A 2 -16.67 9.53 -5.78
C SER A 2 -16.91 8.53 -6.91
N THR A 3 -15.87 7.97 -7.52
CA THR A 3 -16.00 7.04 -8.66
C THR A 3 -14.95 5.92 -8.63
N PRO A 4 -15.31 4.68 -8.98
CA PRO A 4 -14.39 3.54 -9.01
C PRO A 4 -13.32 3.64 -10.11
N TRP A 5 -13.58 4.47 -11.14
CA TRP A 5 -12.71 4.66 -12.30
C TRP A 5 -11.30 5.14 -11.94
N THR A 6 -11.16 5.93 -10.88
CA THR A 6 -9.85 6.42 -10.42
C THR A 6 -8.97 5.26 -9.95
N VAL A 7 -9.52 4.32 -9.19
CA VAL A 7 -8.76 3.15 -8.72
C VAL A 7 -8.46 2.20 -9.88
N ALA A 8 -9.45 1.96 -10.75
CA ALA A 8 -9.28 1.10 -11.90
C ALA A 8 -8.17 1.60 -12.84
N SER A 9 -8.11 2.92 -13.09
CA SER A 9 -7.06 3.53 -13.92
C SER A 9 -5.68 3.45 -13.27
N ILE A 10 -5.57 3.63 -11.94
CA ILE A 10 -4.31 3.44 -11.21
C ILE A 10 -3.81 1.99 -11.36
N ILE A 11 -4.69 1.00 -11.17
CA ILE A 11 -4.33 -0.42 -11.29
C ILE A 11 -3.91 -0.74 -12.73
N ALA A 12 -4.65 -0.28 -13.74
CA ALA A 12 -4.32 -0.49 -15.14
C ALA A 12 -2.96 0.14 -15.50
N GLY A 13 -2.70 1.37 -15.04
CA GLY A 13 -1.42 2.05 -15.19
C GLY A 13 -0.28 1.28 -14.53
N TYR A 14 -0.47 0.82 -13.29
CA TYR A 14 0.49 -0.01 -12.57
C TYR A 14 0.82 -1.32 -13.33
N LEU A 15 -0.20 -2.05 -13.78
CA LEU A 15 0.00 -3.29 -14.55
C LEU A 15 0.78 -3.05 -15.84
N THR A 16 0.52 -1.91 -16.51
CA THR A 16 1.25 -1.49 -17.72
C THR A 16 2.72 -1.22 -17.41
N ILE A 17 3.00 -0.56 -16.29
CA ILE A 17 4.36 -0.28 -15.84
C ILE A 17 5.13 -1.58 -15.60
N ILE A 18 4.57 -2.49 -14.80
CA ILE A 18 5.28 -3.72 -14.40
C ILE A 18 5.39 -4.76 -15.52
N LYS A 19 4.39 -4.87 -16.41
CA LYS A 19 4.38 -5.92 -17.45
C LYS A 19 5.04 -5.49 -18.74
N ILE A 20 5.01 -4.19 -19.07
CA ILE A 20 5.45 -3.69 -20.37
C ILE A 20 6.63 -2.75 -20.21
N ILE A 21 6.45 -1.63 -19.51
CA ILE A 21 7.42 -0.52 -19.52
C ILE A 21 8.75 -0.92 -18.87
N VAL A 22 8.72 -1.42 -17.63
CA VAL A 22 9.93 -1.77 -16.88
C VAL A 22 10.68 -2.94 -17.52
N PRO A 23 10.02 -4.05 -17.93
CA PRO A 23 10.70 -5.14 -18.63
C PRO A 23 11.32 -4.72 -19.97
N TRP A 24 10.66 -3.82 -20.71
CA TRP A 24 11.20 -3.26 -21.95
C TRP A 24 12.41 -2.36 -21.68
N TYR A 25 12.32 -1.45 -20.70
CA TYR A 25 13.42 -0.57 -20.32
C TYR A 25 14.66 -1.31 -19.79
N MET A 26 14.44 -2.40 -19.05
CA MET A 26 15.50 -3.26 -18.52
C MET A 26 16.08 -4.24 -19.55
N ARG A 27 15.57 -4.26 -20.80
CA ARG A 27 16.09 -5.10 -21.87
C ARG A 27 17.48 -4.57 -22.28
N GLY A 28 18.50 -5.39 -22.06
CA GLY A 28 19.90 -5.03 -22.36
C GLY A 28 20.62 -4.19 -21.29
N ARG A 29 19.99 -3.90 -20.15
CA ARG A 29 20.64 -3.20 -19.01
C ARG A 29 21.02 -4.16 -17.89
N GLU A 30 22.07 -3.86 -17.15
CA GLU A 30 22.40 -4.59 -15.91
C GLU A 30 21.42 -4.25 -14.77
N PRO A 31 21.24 -5.13 -13.76
CA PRO A 31 20.34 -4.87 -12.65
C PRO A 31 20.83 -3.69 -11.80
N PHE A 32 19.91 -2.79 -11.42
CA PHE A 32 20.27 -1.65 -10.59
C PHE A 32 20.57 -2.05 -9.14
N GLU A 33 21.56 -1.39 -8.52
CA GLU A 33 21.84 -1.53 -7.10
C GLU A 33 20.96 -0.60 -6.24
N LEU A 34 19.71 -1.00 -6.03
CA LEU A 34 18.71 -0.21 -5.29
C LEU A 34 18.67 -0.53 -3.78
N LYS A 35 19.71 -1.16 -3.20
CA LYS A 35 19.69 -1.65 -1.81
C LYS A 35 19.37 -0.53 -0.80
N THR A 36 20.02 0.62 -0.95
CA THR A 36 19.81 1.78 -0.05
C THR A 36 18.42 2.37 -0.19
N VAL A 37 17.91 2.47 -1.43
CA VAL A 37 16.56 3.00 -1.71
C VAL A 37 15.50 2.08 -1.09
N ILE A 38 15.61 0.78 -1.31
CA ILE A 38 14.68 -0.22 -0.75
C ILE A 38 14.73 -0.21 0.78
N LYS A 39 15.92 -0.08 1.37
CA LYS A 39 16.06 0.02 2.84
C LYS A 39 15.26 1.19 3.41
N TRP A 40 15.43 2.39 2.85
CA TRP A 40 14.70 3.57 3.30
C TRP A 40 13.19 3.46 3.04
N TYR A 41 12.81 2.96 1.87
CA TYR A 41 11.42 2.69 1.52
C TYR A 41 10.74 1.77 2.55
N ASN A 42 11.39 0.65 2.89
CA ASN A 42 10.87 -0.29 3.90
C ASN A 42 10.79 0.34 5.29
N ILE A 43 11.77 1.16 5.70
CA ILE A 43 11.72 1.87 6.99
C ILE A 43 10.52 2.82 7.03
N ILE A 44 10.31 3.62 5.98
CA ILE A 44 9.17 4.54 5.89
C ILE A 44 7.85 3.76 5.96
N GLN A 45 7.77 2.63 5.27
CA GLN A 45 6.58 1.79 5.24
C GLN A 45 6.30 1.12 6.58
N ILE A 46 7.33 0.69 7.32
CA ILE A 46 7.20 0.20 8.70
C ILE A 46 6.62 1.31 9.58
N VAL A 47 7.20 2.50 9.57
CA VAL A 47 6.73 3.63 10.38
C VAL A 47 5.29 4.01 10.03
N ALA A 48 4.97 4.14 8.75
CA ALA A 48 3.63 4.49 8.29
C ALA A 48 2.58 3.45 8.71
N ASN A 49 2.88 2.16 8.53
CA ASN A 49 1.99 1.08 8.97
C ASN A 49 1.86 1.04 10.50
N SER A 50 2.94 1.25 11.26
CA SER A 50 2.86 1.32 12.72
C SER A 50 1.95 2.46 13.20
N VAL A 51 2.06 3.64 12.59
CA VAL A 51 1.21 4.80 12.91
C VAL A 51 -0.26 4.52 12.61
N VAL A 52 -0.56 3.94 11.44
CA VAL A 52 -1.94 3.62 11.05
C VAL A 52 -2.52 2.51 11.92
N THR A 53 -1.76 1.46 12.21
CA THR A 53 -2.18 0.39 13.13
C THR A 53 -2.47 0.94 14.52
N TRP A 54 -1.59 1.80 15.06
CA TRP A 54 -1.85 2.46 16.35
C TRP A 54 -3.11 3.33 16.31
N GLY A 55 -3.32 4.07 15.22
CA GLY A 55 -4.50 4.90 15.01
C GLY A 55 -5.80 4.09 14.95
N ILE A 56 -5.82 3.00 14.20
CA ILE A 56 -6.97 2.08 14.12
C ILE A 56 -7.22 1.42 15.48
N MET A 57 -6.17 0.98 16.15
CA MET A 57 -6.25 0.29 17.43
C MET A 57 -6.89 1.19 18.51
N THR A 58 -6.46 2.44 18.59
CA THR A 58 -6.97 3.42 19.56
C THR A 58 -8.36 3.94 19.22
N SER A 59 -8.78 3.89 17.95
CA SER A 59 -10.08 4.40 17.49
C SER A 59 -11.27 3.46 17.73
N GLY A 60 -11.05 2.28 18.31
CA GLY A 60 -12.14 1.36 18.65
C GLY A 60 -11.67 0.05 19.26
N TRP A 61 -10.70 -0.62 18.64
CA TRP A 61 -10.29 -1.99 19.00
C TRP A 61 -9.73 -2.16 20.42
N THR A 62 -9.17 -1.10 21.01
CA THR A 62 -8.70 -1.11 22.42
C THR A 62 -9.63 -0.39 23.40
N THR A 63 -10.66 0.28 22.90
CA THR A 63 -11.48 1.19 23.70
C THR A 63 -12.92 0.70 23.81
N THR A 64 -13.63 0.63 22.69
CA THR A 64 -15.09 0.43 22.64
C THR A 64 -15.51 -0.85 21.92
N TYR A 65 -14.66 -1.40 21.05
CA TYR A 65 -15.00 -2.56 20.24
C TYR A 65 -14.70 -3.86 20.98
N THR A 66 -15.56 -4.85 20.77
CA THR A 66 -15.31 -6.23 21.18
C THR A 66 -14.79 -7.03 20.00
N PHE A 67 -14.09 -8.15 20.26
CA PHE A 67 -13.62 -9.08 19.22
C PHE A 67 -14.73 -9.85 18.49
N GLY A 68 -16.00 -9.45 18.65
CA GLY A 68 -17.16 -10.00 17.94
C GLY A 68 -17.53 -9.21 16.69
N CYS A 69 -18.77 -9.34 16.24
CA CYS A 69 -19.29 -8.56 15.12
C CYS A 69 -19.43 -7.08 15.52
N GLN A 70 -18.67 -6.20 14.86
CA GLN A 70 -18.76 -4.75 15.00
C GLN A 70 -19.31 -4.17 13.70
N LEU A 71 -20.45 -3.48 13.78
CA LEU A 71 -20.99 -2.77 12.62
C LEU A 71 -20.21 -1.46 12.41
N PRO A 72 -20.05 -1.01 11.16
CA PRO A 72 -19.48 0.30 10.89
C PRO A 72 -20.33 1.40 11.53
N ASP A 73 -19.68 2.28 12.30
CA ASP A 73 -20.33 3.48 12.83
C ASP A 73 -20.25 4.62 11.80
N TYR A 74 -21.41 5.04 11.30
CA TYR A 74 -21.57 6.13 10.33
C TYR A 74 -21.85 7.49 10.98
N SER A 75 -21.84 7.57 12.31
CA SER A 75 -22.04 8.82 13.04
C SER A 75 -20.85 9.78 12.88
N MET A 76 -21.08 11.05 13.19
CA MET A 76 -20.04 12.09 13.19
C MET A 76 -19.26 12.15 14.51
N ASN A 77 -19.24 11.04 15.26
CA ASN A 77 -18.49 10.94 16.50
C ASN A 77 -16.98 11.06 16.23
N PRO A 78 -16.21 11.67 17.15
CA PRO A 78 -14.78 11.88 16.95
C PRO A 78 -14.01 10.57 16.75
N GLU A 79 -14.43 9.49 17.42
CA GLU A 79 -13.83 8.15 17.28
C GLU A 79 -14.09 7.54 15.90
N ALA A 80 -15.33 7.58 15.41
CA ALA A 80 -15.70 7.06 14.10
C ALA A 80 -14.98 7.82 12.97
N LEU A 81 -14.89 9.16 13.08
CA LEU A 81 -14.15 9.99 12.13
C LEU A 81 -12.64 9.73 12.17
N ARG A 82 -12.08 9.46 13.35
CA ARG A 82 -10.67 9.09 13.51
C ARG A 82 -10.38 7.73 12.88
N MET A 83 -11.24 6.73 13.11
CA MET A 83 -11.18 5.43 12.45
C MET A 83 -11.19 5.57 10.93
N LEU A 84 -12.16 6.32 10.40
CA LEU A 84 -12.30 6.57 8.95
C LEU A 84 -11.04 7.23 8.37
N ARG A 85 -10.44 8.19 9.08
CA ARG A 85 -9.21 8.86 8.65
C ARG A 85 -8.04 7.88 8.57
N PHE A 86 -7.86 6.99 9.54
CA PHE A 86 -6.79 6.01 9.49
C PHE A 86 -7.03 4.92 8.44
N LEU A 87 -8.28 4.48 8.24
CA LEU A 87 -8.64 3.59 7.14
C LEU A 87 -8.35 4.23 5.78
N TRP A 88 -8.59 5.53 5.63
CA TRP A 88 -8.20 6.28 4.44
C TRP A 88 -6.69 6.26 4.21
N TRP A 89 -5.90 6.48 5.26
CA TRP A 89 -4.44 6.37 5.19
C TRP A 89 -3.98 4.96 4.81
N THR A 90 -4.65 3.90 5.29
CA THR A 90 -4.36 2.52 4.85
C THR A 90 -4.51 2.35 3.34
N VAL A 91 -5.54 2.94 2.73
CA VAL A 91 -5.72 2.89 1.27
C VAL A 91 -4.56 3.57 0.55
N ILE A 92 -4.11 4.73 1.04
CA ILE A 92 -2.95 5.43 0.46
C ILE A 92 -1.66 4.62 0.63
N ILE A 93 -1.41 4.06 1.81
CA ILE A 93 -0.26 3.18 2.03
C ILE A 93 -0.34 2.00 1.07
N LYS A 94 -1.53 1.41 0.87
CA LYS A 94 -1.71 0.26 -0.04
C LYS A 94 -1.30 0.58 -1.47
N MET A 95 -1.61 1.80 -1.95
CA MET A 95 -1.17 2.27 -3.26
C MET A 95 0.35 2.44 -3.34
N LEU A 96 1.00 2.87 -2.25
CA LEU A 96 2.46 2.98 -2.20
C LEU A 96 3.13 1.61 -2.25
N GLU A 97 2.57 0.58 -1.58
CA GLU A 97 3.13 -0.78 -1.58
C GLU A 97 3.28 -1.35 -2.99
N MET A 98 2.40 -0.98 -3.91
CA MET A 98 2.46 -1.39 -5.31
C MET A 98 3.79 -0.99 -5.99
N PHE A 99 4.48 0.03 -5.48
CA PHE A 99 5.77 0.44 -6.04
C PHE A 99 6.90 -0.56 -5.77
N GLU A 100 6.78 -1.42 -4.75
CA GLU A 100 7.81 -2.40 -4.39
C GLU A 100 8.14 -3.34 -5.56
N THR A 101 7.12 -3.72 -6.31
CA THR A 101 7.21 -4.62 -7.46
C THR A 101 8.03 -4.01 -8.60
N VAL A 102 8.01 -2.68 -8.73
CA VAL A 102 8.86 -1.95 -9.68
C VAL A 102 10.34 -2.13 -9.31
N PHE A 103 10.68 -2.05 -8.02
CA PHE A 103 12.06 -2.29 -7.55
C PHE A 103 12.53 -3.72 -7.83
N PHE A 104 11.66 -4.72 -7.67
CA PHE A 104 12.00 -6.12 -7.98
C PHE A 104 12.34 -6.29 -9.47
N LEU A 105 11.57 -5.66 -10.35
CA LEU A 105 11.81 -5.71 -11.78
C LEU A 105 13.08 -4.96 -12.20
N LEU A 106 13.35 -3.79 -11.62
CA LEU A 106 14.58 -3.03 -11.85
C LEU A 106 15.84 -3.77 -11.36
N ARG A 107 15.71 -4.65 -10.36
CA ARG A 107 16.79 -5.53 -9.88
C ARG A 107 16.90 -6.84 -10.65
N LYS A 108 16.05 -7.06 -11.67
CA LYS A 108 15.90 -8.34 -12.39
C LYS A 108 15.60 -9.53 -11.47
N LYS A 109 14.99 -9.30 -10.30
CA LYS A 109 14.59 -10.34 -9.33
C LYS A 109 13.15 -10.80 -9.60
N LYS A 110 12.89 -11.29 -10.82
CA LYS A 110 11.53 -11.66 -11.27
C LYS A 110 10.85 -12.74 -10.43
N HIS A 111 11.60 -13.58 -9.70
CA HIS A 111 11.02 -14.57 -8.80
C HIS A 111 10.26 -13.95 -7.62
N GLN A 112 10.57 -12.71 -7.24
CA GLN A 112 9.89 -12.00 -6.14
C GLN A 112 8.56 -11.39 -6.61
N ALA A 113 8.43 -11.07 -7.91
CA ALA A 113 7.21 -10.62 -8.54
C ALA A 113 6.41 -11.82 -9.11
N SER A 114 6.01 -12.73 -8.23
CA SER A 114 5.20 -13.91 -8.58
C SER A 114 3.72 -13.53 -8.80
N PHE A 115 2.89 -14.46 -9.25
CA PHE A 115 1.43 -14.23 -9.39
C PHE A 115 0.74 -13.86 -8.06
N LEU A 116 1.28 -14.33 -6.93
CA LEU A 116 0.73 -14.05 -5.60
C LEU A 116 1.00 -12.60 -5.15
N HIS A 117 2.09 -12.01 -5.66
CA HIS A 117 2.52 -10.65 -5.31
C HIS A 117 1.83 -9.63 -6.23
#